data_AF-A0A292RG58-F1
#
_entry.id   AF-A0A292RG58-F1
#
_cell.length_a   1.000
_cell.length_b   1.000
_cell.length_c   1.000
_cell.angle_alpha   90.00
_cell.angle_beta   90.00
_cell.angle_gamma   90.00
#
_symmetry.space_group_name_H-M   'P 1'
#
loop_
_entity.id
_entity.type
_entity.pdbx_description
1 polymer ?
#
loop_
_entity_poly.entity_id
_entity_poly.type
_entity_poly.pdbx_seq_one_letter_code
_entity_poly.pdbx_strand_id
1 'polypeptide(L)'
;MVTSLATYLHLIKEFGKIGIFSFGGGYATLPFLMDISQRYHWYSAQDLTQMVAVASITPGPVGINVATYAGLKVGGILTAFVATASEILPALFIVIFISKLLKKYKDNFYVQTILSILKPTGCALLSVVALSLIQESLLTKNPNQLSSFILFLTLLYVSLTKKKDVLWFIIVGAIVGLAFVKFNFLVI
;
A
#
# COMPACT_ATOMS: atom_id res chain seq x y z
N MET A 1 11.98 -0.07 -30.99
CA MET A 1 11.41 -0.84 -29.86
C MET A 1 10.67 -2.02 -30.44
N VAL A 2 11.34 -3.18 -30.58
CA VAL A 2 10.68 -4.42 -30.98
C VAL A 2 10.32 -5.14 -29.69
N THR A 3 9.04 -5.12 -29.31
CA THR A 3 8.49 -5.94 -28.23
C THR A 3 8.53 -7.40 -28.68
N SER A 4 9.69 -8.03 -28.49
CA SER A 4 9.89 -9.44 -28.80
C SER A 4 8.94 -10.32 -27.96
N LEU A 5 8.60 -11.49 -28.47
CA LEU A 5 7.81 -12.48 -27.71
C LEU A 5 8.43 -12.79 -26.33
N ALA A 6 9.77 -12.77 -26.24
CA ALA A 6 10.49 -12.96 -25.00
C ALA A 6 10.14 -11.90 -23.94
N THR A 7 9.98 -10.63 -24.34
CA THR A 7 9.61 -9.54 -23.42
C THR A 7 8.27 -9.82 -22.73
N TYR A 8 7.27 -10.30 -23.48
CA TYR A 8 5.97 -10.66 -22.90
C TYR A 8 6.07 -11.82 -21.92
N LEU A 9 6.88 -12.84 -22.22
CA LEU A 9 7.11 -13.96 -21.30
C LEU A 9 7.81 -13.52 -20.01
N HIS A 10 8.78 -12.61 -20.12
CA HIS A 10 9.42 -12.02 -18.95
C HIS A 10 8.43 -11.21 -18.10
N LEU A 11 7.58 -10.40 -18.72
CA LEU A 11 6.53 -9.67 -18.00
C LEU A 11 5.60 -10.63 -17.25
N ILE A 12 5.09 -11.66 -17.94
CA ILE A 12 4.19 -12.64 -17.32
C ILE A 12 4.87 -13.32 -16.13
N LYS A 13 6.13 -13.72 -16.29
CA LYS A 13 6.89 -14.40 -15.24
C LYS A 13 7.15 -13.48 -14.05
N GLU A 14 7.62 -12.27 -14.25
CA GLU A 14 8.04 -11.40 -13.15
C GLU A 14 6.85 -10.75 -12.44
N PHE A 15 5.87 -10.20 -13.17
CA PHE A 15 4.67 -9.65 -12.57
C PHE A 15 3.75 -10.73 -11.98
N GLY A 16 3.76 -11.94 -12.57
CA GLY A 16 3.12 -13.11 -11.96
C GLY A 16 3.73 -13.49 -10.61
N LYS A 17 5.07 -13.43 -10.47
CA LYS A 17 5.72 -13.63 -9.16
C LYS A 17 5.29 -12.56 -8.16
N ILE A 18 5.24 -11.29 -8.58
CA ILE A 18 4.75 -10.21 -7.71
C ILE A 18 3.34 -10.53 -7.22
N GLY A 19 2.44 -10.94 -8.11
CA GLY A 19 1.07 -11.32 -7.78
C GLY A 19 0.94 -12.49 -6.79
N ILE A 20 1.91 -13.41 -6.75
CA ILE A 20 1.90 -14.57 -5.84
C ILE A 20 2.60 -14.27 -4.51
N PHE A 21 3.68 -13.48 -4.53
CA PHE A 21 4.61 -13.36 -3.39
C PHE A 21 4.59 -11.99 -2.69
N SER A 22 3.94 -10.98 -3.27
CA SER A 22 3.88 -9.65 -2.66
C SER A 22 2.73 -9.54 -1.66
N PHE A 23 3.00 -9.86 -0.39
CA PHE A 23 2.08 -9.67 0.72
C PHE A 23 2.50 -8.46 1.58
N GLY A 24 1.58 -7.52 1.81
CA GLY A 24 1.86 -6.28 2.57
C GLY A 24 1.44 -4.97 1.91
N GLY A 25 0.64 -5.04 0.84
CA GLY A 25 0.15 -3.85 0.12
C GLY A 25 1.07 -3.43 -1.03
N GLY A 26 0.79 -2.28 -1.64
CA GLY A 26 1.48 -1.84 -2.87
C GLY A 26 2.99 -1.67 -2.72
N TYR A 27 3.48 -1.28 -1.53
CA TYR A 27 4.92 -1.08 -1.29
C TYR A 27 5.70 -2.39 -1.09
N ALA A 28 5.03 -3.50 -0.77
CA ALA A 28 5.67 -4.81 -0.70
C ALA A 28 6.19 -5.30 -2.06
N THR A 29 5.72 -4.67 -3.16
CA THR A 29 6.18 -4.95 -4.52
C THR A 29 7.54 -4.31 -4.85
N LEU A 30 7.99 -3.31 -4.07
CA LEU A 30 9.18 -2.51 -4.40
C LEU A 30 10.47 -3.34 -4.56
N PRO A 31 10.79 -4.31 -3.68
CA PRO A 31 11.99 -5.11 -3.85
C PRO A 31 12.00 -5.90 -5.17
N PHE A 32 10.84 -6.43 -5.58
CA PHE A 32 10.70 -7.11 -6.86
C PHE A 32 10.90 -6.16 -8.04
N LEU A 33 10.30 -4.97 -7.98
CA LEU A 33 10.43 -3.97 -9.03
C LEU A 33 11.85 -3.43 -9.17
N MET A 34 12.60 -3.33 -8.06
CA MET A 34 14.02 -3.01 -8.06
C MET A 34 14.85 -4.12 -8.71
N ASP A 35 14.60 -5.40 -8.38
CA ASP A 35 15.28 -6.54 -9.04
C ASP A 35 14.99 -6.56 -10.55
N ILE A 36 13.74 -6.31 -10.96
CA ILE A 36 13.34 -6.23 -12.38
C ILE A 36 14.11 -5.09 -13.08
N SER A 37 14.19 -3.91 -12.46
CA SER A 37 14.95 -2.77 -12.98
C SER A 37 16.43 -3.13 -13.20
N GLN A 38 17.05 -3.80 -12.23
CA GLN A 38 18.45 -4.18 -12.28
C GLN A 38 18.72 -5.32 -13.29
N ARG A 39 17.79 -6.28 -13.42
CA ARG A 39 17.97 -7.45 -14.27
C ARG A 39 17.67 -7.18 -15.75
N TYR A 40 16.61 -6.43 -16.03
CA TYR A 40 16.12 -6.24 -17.39
C TYR A 40 16.36 -4.82 -17.94
N HIS A 41 16.76 -3.88 -17.08
CA HIS A 41 17.04 -2.48 -17.44
C HIS A 41 15.88 -1.80 -18.19
N TRP A 42 14.65 -2.24 -17.96
CA TRP A 42 13.44 -1.68 -18.59
C TRP A 42 13.14 -0.26 -18.14
N TYR A 43 13.59 0.10 -16.95
CA TYR A 43 13.45 1.43 -16.34
C TYR A 43 14.54 1.59 -15.27
N SER A 44 14.90 2.84 -14.97
CA SER A 44 15.90 3.16 -13.94
C SER A 44 15.29 3.15 -12.52
N ALA A 45 16.12 3.21 -11.49
CA ALA A 45 15.67 3.43 -10.12
C ALA A 45 14.97 4.79 -9.94
N GLN A 46 15.38 5.81 -10.71
CA GLN A 46 14.73 7.12 -10.72
C GLN A 46 13.34 7.06 -11.35
N ASP A 47 13.21 6.33 -12.46
CA ASP A 47 11.91 6.04 -13.06
C ASP A 47 11.01 5.30 -12.06
N LEU A 48 11.54 4.32 -11.32
CA LEU A 48 10.76 3.60 -10.31
C LEU A 48 10.19 4.54 -9.24
N THR A 49 11.00 5.48 -8.74
CA THR A 49 10.53 6.50 -7.80
C THR A 49 9.42 7.36 -8.41
N GLN A 50 9.55 7.77 -9.67
CA GLN A 50 8.50 8.53 -10.38
C GLN A 50 7.22 7.69 -10.57
N MET A 51 7.36 6.41 -10.92
CA MET A 51 6.24 5.49 -11.08
C MET A 51 5.47 5.34 -9.76
N VAL A 52 6.16 5.19 -8.64
CA VAL A 52 5.56 5.11 -7.30
C VAL A 52 4.85 6.41 -6.93
N ALA A 53 5.46 7.57 -7.23
CA ALA A 53 4.85 8.87 -6.98
C ALA A 53 3.54 9.02 -7.76
N VAL A 54 3.54 8.71 -9.07
CA VAL A 54 2.34 8.74 -9.91
C VAL A 54 1.30 7.72 -9.45
N ALA A 55 1.72 6.50 -9.09
CA ALA A 55 0.82 5.47 -8.60
C ALA A 55 0.14 5.82 -7.27
N SER A 56 0.81 6.60 -6.42
CA SER A 56 0.30 7.03 -5.11
C SER A 56 -0.76 8.15 -5.22
N ILE A 57 -0.69 8.98 -6.26
CA ILE A 57 -1.71 10.00 -6.55
C ILE A 57 -2.85 9.47 -7.45
N THR A 58 -2.63 8.34 -8.10
CA THR A 58 -3.64 7.68 -8.95
C THR A 58 -4.59 6.88 -8.09
N PRO A 59 -5.92 7.00 -8.25
CA PRO A 59 -6.87 6.20 -7.49
C PRO A 59 -6.65 4.70 -7.77
N GLY A 60 -6.66 3.89 -6.71
CA GLY A 60 -6.54 2.43 -6.81
C GLY A 60 -5.35 1.86 -6.02
N PRO A 61 -5.12 0.53 -6.11
CA PRO A 61 -4.01 -0.12 -5.40
C PRO A 61 -2.66 0.28 -6.01
N VAL A 62 -1.77 0.82 -5.17
CA VAL A 62 -0.46 1.34 -5.61
C VAL A 62 0.34 0.28 -6.38
N GLY A 63 0.34 -0.99 -5.94
CA GLY A 63 1.08 -2.07 -6.63
C GLY A 63 0.64 -2.25 -8.09
N ILE A 64 -0.68 -2.37 -8.32
CA ILE A 64 -1.29 -2.51 -9.64
C ILE A 64 -1.01 -1.28 -10.52
N ASN A 65 -1.09 -0.09 -9.95
CA ASN A 65 -0.81 1.16 -10.66
C ASN A 65 0.66 1.24 -11.09
N VAL A 66 1.60 0.86 -10.21
CA VAL A 66 3.03 0.78 -10.54
C VAL A 66 3.29 -0.29 -11.60
N ALA A 67 2.65 -1.44 -11.52
CA ALA A 67 2.78 -2.51 -12.52
C ALA A 67 2.32 -2.08 -13.92
N THR A 68 1.19 -1.37 -13.97
CA THR A 68 0.67 -0.78 -15.21
C THR A 68 1.68 0.19 -15.81
N TYR A 69 2.25 1.08 -14.99
CA TYR A 69 3.23 2.05 -15.46
C TYR A 69 4.57 1.40 -15.84
N ALA A 70 5.03 0.41 -15.07
CA ALA A 70 6.23 -0.37 -15.40
C ALA A 70 6.05 -1.05 -16.76
N GLY A 71 4.91 -1.67 -17.03
CA GLY A 71 4.59 -2.23 -18.34
C GLY A 71 4.52 -1.18 -19.45
N LEU A 72 4.01 0.04 -19.18
CA LEU A 72 4.05 1.16 -20.14
C LEU A 72 5.50 1.52 -20.52
N LYS A 73 6.41 1.58 -19.55
CA LYS A 73 7.84 1.89 -19.79
C LYS A 73 8.54 0.82 -20.63
N VAL A 74 8.11 -0.44 -20.54
CA VAL A 74 8.72 -1.57 -21.26
C VAL A 74 8.42 -1.55 -22.76
N GLY A 75 7.18 -1.26 -23.14
CA GLY A 75 6.73 -1.42 -24.53
C GLY A 75 5.38 -0.79 -24.86
N GLY A 76 4.90 0.14 -24.04
CA GLY A 76 3.62 0.83 -24.23
C GLY A 76 2.40 0.06 -23.72
N ILE A 77 1.25 0.30 -24.36
CA ILE A 77 -0.08 -0.06 -23.82
C ILE A 77 -0.25 -1.59 -23.70
N LEU A 78 0.24 -2.35 -24.67
CA LEU A 78 0.10 -3.81 -24.65
C LEU A 78 0.90 -4.45 -23.50
N THR A 79 2.13 -4.00 -23.28
CA THR A 79 2.95 -4.50 -22.17
C THR A 79 2.44 -4.02 -20.81
N ALA A 80 1.81 -2.85 -20.75
CA ALA A 80 1.07 -2.39 -19.57
C ALA A 80 -0.07 -3.35 -19.22
N PHE A 81 -0.93 -3.68 -20.18
CA PHE A 81 -2.01 -4.62 -19.98
C PHE A 81 -1.50 -6.00 -19.53
N VAL A 82 -0.44 -6.50 -20.17
CA VAL A 82 0.15 -7.81 -19.83
C VAL A 82 0.77 -7.81 -18.44
N ALA A 83 1.52 -6.78 -18.06
CA ALA A 83 2.08 -6.65 -16.71
C ALA A 83 0.98 -6.66 -15.64
N THR A 84 -0.02 -5.81 -15.81
CA THR A 84 -1.16 -5.67 -14.89
C THR A 84 -1.97 -6.96 -14.79
N ALA A 85 -2.32 -7.58 -15.91
CA ALA A 85 -3.06 -8.83 -15.92
C ALA A 85 -2.26 -9.96 -15.26
N SER A 86 -0.95 -10.01 -15.51
CA SER A 86 -0.08 -11.04 -14.94
C SER A 86 0.07 -10.89 -13.43
N GLU A 87 0.02 -9.68 -12.89
CA GLU A 87 0.02 -9.45 -11.44
C GLU A 87 -1.33 -9.84 -10.80
N ILE A 88 -2.44 -9.50 -11.43
CA ILE A 88 -3.79 -9.71 -10.85
C ILE A 88 -4.24 -11.17 -10.94
N LEU A 89 -3.98 -11.85 -12.07
CA LEU A 89 -4.52 -13.18 -12.35
C LEU A 89 -4.15 -14.23 -11.29
N PRO A 90 -2.88 -14.37 -10.86
CA PRO A 90 -2.50 -15.35 -9.85
C PRO A 90 -3.22 -15.11 -8.52
N ALA A 91 -3.27 -13.85 -8.07
CA ALA A 91 -3.97 -13.48 -6.84
C ALA A 91 -5.48 -13.81 -6.93
N LEU A 92 -6.11 -13.53 -8.08
CA LEU A 92 -7.51 -13.86 -8.33
C LEU A 92 -7.76 -15.37 -8.27
N PHE A 93 -6.91 -16.19 -8.89
CA PHE A 93 -7.01 -17.65 -8.81
C PHE A 93 -6.87 -18.16 -7.37
N ILE A 94 -5.89 -17.65 -6.62
CA ILE A 94 -5.66 -18.01 -5.23
C ILE A 94 -6.89 -17.67 -4.38
N VAL A 95 -7.45 -16.46 -4.51
CA VAL A 95 -8.63 -16.03 -3.75
C VAL A 95 -9.84 -16.89 -4.07
N ILE A 96 -10.10 -17.20 -5.35
CA ILE A 96 -11.21 -18.08 -5.75
C ILE A 96 -11.03 -19.49 -5.16
N PHE A 97 -9.81 -20.03 -5.23
CA PHE A 97 -9.49 -21.35 -4.71
C PHE A 97 -9.69 -21.43 -3.19
N ILE A 98 -9.10 -20.48 -2.45
CA ILE A 98 -9.24 -20.38 -1.00
C ILE A 98 -10.69 -20.15 -0.59
N SER A 99 -11.43 -19.30 -1.31
CA SER A 99 -12.86 -19.06 -1.04
C SER A 99 -13.69 -20.34 -1.15
N LYS A 100 -13.44 -21.18 -2.18
CA LYS A 100 -14.11 -22.48 -2.32
C LYS A 100 -13.75 -23.43 -1.17
N LEU A 101 -12.48 -23.50 -0.78
CA LEU A 101 -12.04 -24.32 0.35
C LEU A 101 -12.69 -23.86 1.66
N LEU A 102 -12.71 -22.56 1.94
CA LEU A 102 -13.33 -22.00 3.14
C LEU A 102 -14.83 -22.27 3.18
N LYS A 103 -15.53 -22.19 2.04
CA LYS A 103 -16.95 -22.57 1.98
C LYS A 103 -17.17 -24.05 2.29
N LYS A 104 -16.30 -24.94 1.79
CA LYS A 104 -16.40 -26.39 2.04
C LYS A 104 -16.19 -26.75 3.51
N TYR A 105 -15.27 -26.07 4.19
CA TYR A 105 -14.91 -26.37 5.59
C TYR A 105 -15.45 -25.34 6.59
N LYS A 106 -16.47 -24.56 6.21
CA LYS A 106 -17.02 -23.48 7.04
C LYS A 106 -17.49 -23.95 8.41
N ASP A 107 -18.02 -25.18 8.49
CA ASP A 107 -18.58 -25.72 9.74
C ASP A 107 -17.53 -26.40 10.63
N ASN A 108 -16.28 -26.47 10.19
CA ASN A 108 -15.20 -27.00 11.00
C ASN A 108 -14.81 -25.99 12.09
N PHE A 109 -14.82 -26.45 13.36
CA PHE A 109 -14.43 -25.67 14.53
C PHE A 109 -13.09 -24.93 14.32
N TYR A 110 -12.05 -25.62 13.84
CA TYR A 110 -10.72 -25.02 13.63
C TYR A 110 -10.74 -23.87 12.62
N VAL A 111 -11.50 -24.01 11.53
CA VAL A 111 -11.62 -22.98 10.49
C VAL A 111 -12.34 -21.75 11.04
N GLN A 112 -13.43 -21.94 11.77
CA GLN A 112 -14.16 -20.83 12.40
C GLN A 112 -13.31 -20.09 13.43
N THR A 113 -12.56 -20.82 14.27
CA THR A 113 -11.67 -20.22 15.27
C THR A 113 -10.55 -19.40 14.61
N ILE A 114 -9.90 -19.90 13.56
CA ILE A 114 -8.86 -19.14 12.85
C ILE A 114 -9.45 -17.87 12.23
N LEU A 115 -10.61 -17.98 11.57
CA LEU A 115 -11.27 -16.83 10.94
C LEU A 115 -11.74 -15.80 11.97
N SER A 116 -12.21 -16.22 13.14
CA SER A 116 -12.70 -15.32 14.19
C SER A 116 -11.56 -14.55 14.86
N ILE A 117 -10.37 -15.14 14.99
CA ILE A 117 -9.19 -14.50 15.57
C ILE A 117 -8.48 -13.59 14.56
N LEU A 118 -8.67 -13.80 13.24
CA LEU A 118 -7.98 -13.03 12.21
C LEU A 118 -8.27 -11.52 12.29
N LYS A 119 -9.54 -11.14 12.46
CA LYS A 119 -9.97 -9.73 12.58
C LYS A 119 -9.38 -9.03 13.82
N PRO A 120 -9.54 -9.53 15.05
CA PRO A 120 -8.96 -8.89 16.24
C PRO A 120 -7.43 -8.88 16.20
N THR A 121 -6.78 -9.87 15.57
CA THR A 121 -5.32 -9.87 15.37
C THR A 121 -4.87 -8.69 14.50
N GLY A 122 -5.56 -8.42 13.39
CA GLY A 122 -5.27 -7.27 12.55
C GLY A 122 -5.46 -5.94 13.31
N CYS A 123 -6.51 -5.83 14.12
CA CYS A 123 -6.71 -4.67 14.98
C CYS A 123 -5.56 -4.51 15.99
N ALA A 124 -5.14 -5.59 16.65
CA ALA A 124 -4.04 -5.56 17.60
C ALA A 124 -2.72 -5.12 16.94
N LEU A 125 -2.41 -5.64 15.76
CA LEU A 125 -1.20 -5.25 15.01
C LEU A 125 -1.22 -3.76 14.65
N LEU A 126 -2.34 -3.26 14.14
CA LEU A 126 -2.49 -1.83 13.83
C LEU A 126 -2.42 -0.97 15.09
N SER A 127 -2.97 -1.43 16.21
CA SER A 127 -2.85 -0.75 17.50
C SER A 127 -1.41 -0.66 17.98
N VAL A 128 -0.61 -1.72 17.82
CA VAL A 128 0.83 -1.69 18.16
C VAL A 128 1.55 -0.63 17.33
N VAL A 129 1.33 -0.59 16.00
CA VAL A 129 1.92 0.43 15.14
C VAL A 129 1.50 1.84 15.57
N ALA A 130 0.22 2.04 15.90
CA ALA A 130 -0.27 3.33 16.39
C ALA A 130 0.39 3.73 17.71
N LEU A 131 0.57 2.80 18.65
CA LEU A 131 1.24 3.05 19.92
C LEU A 131 2.72 3.40 19.73
N SER A 132 3.42 2.72 18.82
CA SER A 132 4.81 3.05 18.47
C SER A 132 4.95 4.49 17.95
N LEU A 133 4.05 4.91 17.05
CA LEU A 133 4.06 6.28 16.53
C LEU A 133 3.77 7.34 17.61
N ILE A 134 2.86 7.04 18.55
CA ILE A 134 2.59 7.94 19.69
C ILE A 134 3.82 8.07 20.59
N GLN A 135 4.50 6.96 20.88
CA GLN A 135 5.71 6.97 21.70
C GLN A 135 6.82 7.80 21.04
N GLU A 136 7.08 7.62 19.74
CA GLU A 136 8.05 8.44 19.00
C GLU A 136 7.68 9.94 19.02
N SER A 137 6.39 10.26 18.84
CA SER A 137 5.91 11.64 18.89
C SER A 137 6.03 12.28 20.27
N LEU A 138 5.99 11.51 21.37
CA LEU A 138 6.13 12.02 22.74
C LEU A 138 7.60 12.14 23.17
N LEU A 139 8.48 11.28 22.66
CA LEU A 139 9.91 11.30 22.98
C LEU A 139 10.66 12.42 22.23
N THR A 140 10.17 12.80 21.06
CA THR A 140 10.71 13.94 20.32
C THR A 140 10.31 15.25 21.01
N LYS A 141 11.26 15.88 21.73
CA LYS A 141 11.04 17.18 22.39
C LYS A 141 10.80 18.27 21.34
N ASN A 142 9.52 18.56 21.09
CA ASN A 142 9.08 19.67 20.27
C ASN A 142 8.47 20.77 21.14
N PRO A 143 8.70 22.06 20.84
CA PRO A 143 8.08 23.17 21.59
C PRO A 143 6.54 23.14 21.53
N ASN A 144 5.96 22.48 20.53
CA ASN A 144 4.52 22.33 20.30
C ASN A 144 3.97 20.94 20.70
N GLN A 145 4.60 20.25 21.65
CA GLN A 145 4.20 18.91 22.06
C GLN A 145 2.77 18.87 22.65
N LEU A 146 2.40 19.90 23.43
CA LEU A 146 1.08 19.98 24.06
C LEU A 146 -0.05 20.14 23.02
N SER A 147 0.14 20.98 22.00
CA SER A 147 -0.86 21.19 20.96
C SER A 147 -1.06 19.96 20.08
N SER A 148 0.03 19.24 19.78
CA SER A 148 -0.02 17.98 19.01
C SER A 148 -0.77 16.89 19.77
N PHE A 149 -0.58 16.80 21.09
CA PHE A 149 -1.29 15.84 21.94
C PHE A 149 -2.78 16.15 22.07
N ILE A 150 -3.15 17.44 22.21
CA ILE A 150 -4.54 17.88 22.23
C ILE A 150 -5.22 17.58 20.89
N LEU A 151 -4.55 17.83 19.76
CA LEU A 151 -5.06 17.49 18.44
C LEU A 151 -5.30 15.99 18.29
N PHE A 152 -4.37 15.15 18.73
CA PHE A 152 -4.54 13.70 18.71
C PHE A 152 -5.77 13.26 19.51
N LEU A 153 -5.92 13.73 20.75
CA LEU A 153 -7.06 13.36 21.61
C LEU A 153 -8.40 13.83 21.05
N THR A 154 -8.45 15.04 20.50
CA THR A 154 -9.66 15.58 19.88
C THR A 154 -10.06 14.80 18.62
N LEU A 155 -9.11 14.47 17.73
CA LEU A 155 -9.39 13.64 16.56
C LEU A 155 -9.77 12.21 16.94
N LEU A 156 -9.14 11.62 17.96
CA LEU A 156 -9.48 10.31 18.49
C LEU A 156 -10.92 10.30 19.04
N TYR A 157 -11.28 11.31 19.83
CA TYR A 157 -12.64 11.46 20.36
C TYR A 157 -13.69 11.60 19.25
N VAL A 158 -13.40 12.41 18.22
CA VAL A 158 -14.28 12.55 17.05
C VAL A 158 -14.39 11.22 16.30
N SER A 159 -13.30 10.45 16.16
CA SER A 159 -13.31 9.13 15.53
C SER A 159 -14.20 8.11 16.26
N LEU A 160 -14.20 8.14 17.61
CA LEU A 160 -15.02 7.24 18.41
C LEU A 160 -16.50 7.63 18.45
N THR A 161 -16.82 8.92 18.37
CA THR A 161 -18.20 9.44 18.53
C THR A 161 -18.91 9.73 17.22
N LYS A 162 -18.17 10.07 16.17
CA LYS A 162 -18.70 10.42 14.85
C LYS A 162 -18.18 9.42 13.82
N LYS A 163 -19.10 8.75 13.12
CA LYS A 163 -18.80 7.87 11.97
C LYS A 163 -18.43 8.69 10.73
N LYS A 164 -17.37 9.51 10.83
CA LYS A 164 -16.83 10.27 9.70
C LYS A 164 -15.89 9.39 8.89
N ASP A 165 -15.86 9.60 7.58
CA ASP A 165 -14.96 8.88 6.68
C ASP A 165 -13.49 9.26 6.95
N VAL A 166 -12.59 8.33 6.66
CA VAL A 166 -11.13 8.51 6.83
C VAL A 166 -10.62 9.77 6.10
N LEU A 167 -11.19 10.08 4.93
CA LEU A 167 -10.86 11.28 4.16
C LEU A 167 -11.05 12.57 4.97
N TRP A 168 -12.08 12.63 5.82
CA TRP A 168 -12.34 13.81 6.66
C TRP A 168 -11.20 14.04 7.65
N PHE A 169 -10.72 12.96 8.29
CA PHE A 169 -9.59 13.03 9.23
C PHE A 169 -8.28 13.44 8.52
N ILE A 170 -8.04 12.94 7.31
CA ILE A 170 -6.86 13.32 6.50
C ILE A 170 -6.90 14.82 6.18
N ILE A 171 -8.03 15.33 5.70
CA ILE A 171 -8.17 16.74 5.32
C ILE A 171 -8.00 17.66 6.54
N VAL A 172 -8.66 17.34 7.65
CA VAL A 172 -8.54 18.15 8.87
C VAL A 172 -7.11 18.11 9.43
N GLY A 173 -6.49 16.92 9.45
CA GLY A 173 -5.09 16.77 9.85
C GLY A 173 -4.14 17.60 8.98
N ALA A 174 -4.34 17.58 7.65
CA ALA A 174 -3.54 18.37 6.72
C ALA A 174 -3.71 19.89 6.92
N ILE A 175 -4.95 20.38 7.06
CA ILE A 175 -5.23 21.81 7.28
C ILE A 175 -4.60 22.28 8.60
N VAL A 176 -4.78 21.52 9.67
CA VAL A 176 -4.23 21.91 10.97
C VAL A 176 -2.70 21.80 10.98
N GLY A 177 -2.13 20.76 10.36
CA GLY A 177 -0.69 20.63 10.19
C GLY A 177 -0.08 21.84 9.44
N LEU A 178 -0.69 22.27 8.34
CA LEU A 178 -0.26 23.47 7.61
C LEU A 178 -0.32 24.74 8.46
N ALA A 179 -1.34 24.89 9.31
CA ALA A 179 -1.46 26.03 10.21
C ALA A 179 -0.33 26.07 11.27
N PHE A 180 0.08 24.91 11.80
CA PHE A 180 1.19 24.81 12.74
C PHE A 180 2.56 24.99 12.08
N VAL A 181 2.77 24.46 10.88
CA VAL A 181 4.04 24.58 10.13
C VAL A 181 4.28 26.04 9.70
N LYS A 182 3.22 26.79 9.37
CA LYS A 182 3.35 28.20 8.95
C LYS A 182 3.88 29.12 10.06
N PHE A 183 3.85 28.71 11.33
CA PHE A 183 4.41 29.48 12.45
C PHE A 183 5.93 29.33 12.62
N ASN A 184 6.58 28.40 11.91
CA ASN A 184 8.03 28.17 12.01
C ASN A 184 8.80 28.48 10.71
N PHE A 185 8.12 28.92 9.65
CA PHE A 185 8.76 29.33 8.38
C PHE A 185 9.41 30.74 8.45
N LEU A 186 9.23 31.45 9.57
CA LEU A 186 9.81 32.77 9.82
C LEU A 186 11.08 32.71 10.70
N VAL A 187 11.56 31.50 11.04
CA VAL A 187 12.76 31.27 11.87
C VAL A 187 13.69 30.19 11.26
N ILE A 188 13.61 29.94 9.95
CA ILE A 188 14.68 29.25 9.19
C ILE A 188 15.05 30.11 8.00
#